data_AF-A0AAN6WQE3-F1
#
_entry.id   AF-A0AAN6WQE3-F1
#
_cell.length_a   1.000
_cell.length_b   1.000
_cell.length_c   1.000
_cell.angle_alpha   90.00
_cell.angle_beta   90.00
_cell.angle_gamma   90.00
#
_symmetry.space_group_name_H-M   'P 1'
#
loop_
_entity.id
_entity.type
_entity.pdbx_description
1 polymer ?
#
loop_
_entity_poly.entity_id
_entity_poly.type
_entity_poly.pdbx_seq_one_letter_code
_entity_poly.pdbx_strand_id
1 'polypeptide(L)'
;MADPLSLAGSIVGIVGLADRVFRITFKYGRTVKGARDDIAALADEMSDLAALLRRLEALAHAFEGERNRTLPKTPDADELRAKIGQMSDLFSQTFIVIDGLDECDDRTGDVMDSLIELAGYTTKVSLAVFSRKHHDIESRLIPEGFQDISIAAHSDDVRHYVSTELEVRIQKQQLRFTDMDIRSEILETMFEGAKGMF
;
A
#
# COMPACT_ATOMS: atom_id res chain seq x y z
N MET A 1 5.84 14.98 -5.72
CA MET A 1 6.78 14.25 -6.60
C MET A 1 7.16 12.97 -5.87
N ALA A 2 6.40 11.90 -6.08
CA ALA A 2 6.75 10.58 -5.56
C ALA A 2 8.07 10.11 -6.19
N ASP A 3 8.96 9.54 -5.37
CA ASP A 3 10.22 8.97 -5.84
C ASP A 3 9.90 7.70 -6.66
N PRO A 4 10.25 7.60 -7.94
CA PRO A 4 9.87 6.47 -8.80
C PRO A 4 10.30 5.12 -8.23
N LEU A 5 11.45 5.07 -7.55
CA LEU A 5 11.97 3.90 -6.83
C LEU A 5 11.02 3.39 -5.74
N SER A 6 10.26 4.30 -5.09
CA SER A 6 9.29 3.96 -4.05
C SER A 6 8.07 3.24 -4.65
N LEU A 7 7.60 3.70 -5.82
CA LEU A 7 6.46 3.11 -6.53
C LEU A 7 6.82 1.71 -7.06
N ALA A 8 7.97 1.58 -7.72
CA ALA A 8 8.46 0.29 -8.20
C ALA A 8 8.67 -0.71 -7.05
N GLY A 9 9.25 -0.25 -5.92
CA GLY A 9 9.44 -1.06 -4.72
C GLY A 9 8.13 -1.56 -4.12
N SER A 10 7.09 -0.72 -4.09
CA SER A 10 5.75 -1.07 -3.59
C SER A 10 5.08 -2.15 -4.47
N ILE A 11 5.15 -2.00 -5.80
CA ILE A 11 4.59 -2.98 -6.75
C ILE A 11 5.31 -4.33 -6.64
N VAL A 12 6.65 -4.34 -6.59
CA VAL A 12 7.46 -5.55 -6.38
C VAL A 12 7.07 -6.25 -5.07
N GLY A 13 6.86 -5.47 -4.00
CA GLY A 13 6.41 -5.95 -2.71
C GLY A 13 5.06 -6.65 -2.80
N ILE A 14 4.07 -6.03 -3.43
CA ILE A 14 2.71 -6.57 -3.61
C ILE A 14 2.74 -7.83 -4.48
N VAL A 15 3.48 -7.82 -5.61
CA VAL A 15 3.66 -9.00 -6.46
C VAL A 15 4.25 -10.15 -5.65
N GLY A 16 5.30 -9.91 -4.88
CA GLY A 16 5.93 -10.92 -4.02
C GLY A 16 4.99 -11.47 -2.95
N LEU A 17 4.13 -10.63 -2.38
CA LEU A 17 3.12 -11.01 -1.40
C LEU A 17 2.02 -11.87 -2.04
N ALA A 18 1.49 -11.47 -3.19
CA ALA A 18 0.51 -12.24 -3.96
C ALA A 18 1.07 -13.63 -4.33
N ASP A 19 2.33 -13.70 -4.78
CA ASP A 19 3.04 -14.93 -5.11
C ASP A 19 3.20 -15.86 -3.88
N ARG A 20 3.32 -15.28 -2.69
CA ARG A 20 3.44 -16.01 -1.42
C ARG A 20 2.09 -16.51 -0.93
N VAL A 21 1.04 -15.69 -1.00
CA VAL A 21 -0.35 -16.10 -0.72
C VAL A 21 -0.73 -17.23 -1.67
N PHE A 22 -0.39 -17.13 -2.97
CA PHE A 22 -0.68 -18.16 -3.98
C PHE A 22 -0.08 -19.50 -3.59
N ARG A 23 1.20 -19.51 -3.22
CA ARG A 23 1.90 -20.72 -2.78
C ARG A 23 1.25 -21.34 -1.54
N ILE A 24 0.80 -20.53 -0.60
CA ILE A 24 0.14 -21.01 0.62
C ILE A 24 -1.23 -21.61 0.29
N THR A 25 -2.06 -20.90 -0.49
CA THR A 25 -3.37 -21.34 -0.95
C THR A 25 -3.29 -22.65 -1.74
N PHE A 26 -2.35 -22.74 -2.70
CA PHE A 26 -2.15 -23.94 -3.51
C PHE A 26 -1.69 -25.15 -2.66
N LYS A 27 -0.83 -24.92 -1.68
CA LYS A 27 -0.34 -25.98 -0.77
C LYS A 27 -1.46 -26.48 0.15
N TYR A 28 -2.27 -25.56 0.68
CA TYR A 28 -3.40 -25.89 1.55
C TYR A 28 -4.53 -26.61 0.79
N GLY A 29 -4.77 -26.21 -0.45
CA GLY A 29 -5.80 -26.84 -1.26
C GLY A 29 -5.45 -28.21 -1.81
N ARG A 30 -4.15 -28.52 -1.92
CA ARG A 30 -3.69 -29.89 -2.19
C ARG A 30 -4.00 -30.86 -1.04
N THR A 31 -4.25 -30.36 0.17
CA THR A 31 -4.56 -31.16 1.36
C THR A 31 -6.06 -31.35 1.64
N VAL A 32 -6.96 -30.61 0.97
CA VAL A 32 -8.41 -30.66 1.24
C VAL A 32 -9.13 -31.36 0.08
N LYS A 33 -9.73 -32.53 0.35
CA LYS A 33 -10.37 -33.41 -0.66
C LYS A 33 -11.66 -32.86 -1.30
N GLY A 34 -12.28 -31.83 -0.74
CA GLY A 34 -13.62 -31.35 -1.13
C GLY A 34 -13.69 -29.96 -1.76
N ALA A 35 -12.57 -29.23 -1.85
CA ALA A 35 -12.53 -27.84 -2.35
C ALA A 35 -11.52 -27.66 -3.48
N ARG A 36 -11.16 -28.75 -4.17
CA ARG A 36 -10.08 -28.77 -5.18
C ARG A 36 -10.39 -27.86 -6.37
N ASP A 37 -11.64 -27.79 -6.78
CA ASP A 37 -12.08 -27.00 -7.92
C ASP A 37 -12.13 -25.50 -7.57
N ASP A 38 -12.66 -25.14 -6.38
CA ASP A 38 -12.65 -23.76 -5.88
C ASP A 38 -11.22 -23.23 -5.69
N ILE A 39 -10.31 -24.09 -5.23
CA ILE A 39 -8.89 -23.76 -5.07
C ILE A 39 -8.19 -23.61 -6.41
N ALA A 40 -8.55 -24.43 -7.41
CA ALA A 40 -8.02 -24.28 -8.76
C ALA A 40 -8.50 -22.98 -9.39
N ALA A 41 -9.78 -22.63 -9.23
CA ALA A 41 -10.33 -21.36 -9.69
C ALA A 41 -9.62 -20.17 -9.00
N LEU A 42 -9.43 -20.24 -7.68
CA LEU A 42 -8.70 -19.21 -6.93
C LEU A 42 -7.25 -19.09 -7.38
N ALA A 43 -6.59 -20.22 -7.64
CA ALA A 43 -5.22 -20.22 -8.17
C ALA A 43 -5.15 -19.55 -9.55
N ASP A 44 -6.09 -19.86 -10.44
CA ASP A 44 -6.14 -19.26 -11.78
C ASP A 44 -6.39 -17.75 -11.70
N GLU A 45 -7.34 -17.30 -10.87
CA GLU A 45 -7.61 -15.87 -10.69
C GLU A 45 -6.45 -15.13 -10.03
N MET A 46 -5.78 -15.73 -9.03
CA MET A 46 -4.56 -15.16 -8.43
C MET A 46 -3.41 -15.07 -9.44
N SER A 47 -3.28 -16.04 -10.35
CA SER A 47 -2.28 -16.03 -11.42
C SER A 47 -2.57 -14.92 -12.42
N ASP A 48 -3.84 -14.73 -12.78
CA ASP A 48 -4.28 -13.63 -13.66
C ASP A 48 -3.98 -12.26 -13.04
N LEU A 49 -4.31 -12.07 -11.75
CA LEU A 49 -3.99 -10.83 -11.05
C LEU A 49 -2.48 -10.61 -10.94
N ALA A 50 -1.71 -11.63 -10.60
CA ALA A 50 -0.25 -11.52 -10.56
C ALA A 50 0.32 -11.14 -11.94
N ALA A 51 -0.25 -11.66 -13.02
CA ALA A 51 0.14 -11.28 -14.38
C ALA A 51 -0.21 -9.82 -14.70
N LEU A 52 -1.38 -9.33 -14.27
CA LEU A 52 -1.77 -7.91 -14.42
C LEU A 52 -0.86 -6.99 -13.61
N LEU A 53 -0.56 -7.34 -12.36
CA LEU A 53 0.34 -6.57 -11.49
C LEU A 53 1.76 -6.51 -12.06
N ARG A 54 2.29 -7.62 -12.59
CA ARG A 54 3.59 -7.64 -13.28
C ARG A 54 3.60 -6.81 -14.56
N ARG A 55 2.46 -6.69 -15.26
CA ARG A 55 2.34 -5.76 -16.41
C ARG A 55 2.37 -4.32 -15.95
N LEU A 56 1.67 -3.99 -14.86
CA LEU A 56 1.74 -2.67 -14.22
C LEU A 56 3.16 -2.33 -13.74
N GLU A 57 3.87 -3.30 -13.16
CA GLU A 57 5.28 -3.19 -12.74
C GLU A 57 6.19 -2.86 -13.94
N ALA A 58 6.07 -3.63 -15.02
CA ALA A 58 6.84 -3.40 -16.24
C ALA A 58 6.55 -2.03 -16.87
N LEU A 59 5.32 -1.53 -16.71
CA LEU A 59 4.93 -0.18 -17.15
C LEU A 59 5.50 0.90 -16.24
N ALA A 60 5.40 0.75 -14.92
CA ALA A 60 6.00 1.68 -13.96
C ALA A 60 7.52 1.81 -14.22
N HIS A 61 8.21 0.69 -14.44
CA HIS A 61 9.61 0.68 -14.85
C HIS A 61 9.85 1.25 -16.26
N ALA A 62 8.92 1.12 -17.20
CA ALA A 62 9.02 1.75 -18.52
C ALA A 62 8.86 3.28 -18.46
N PHE A 63 8.04 3.78 -17.53
CA PHE A 63 7.91 5.22 -17.24
C PHE A 63 9.17 5.79 -16.56
N GLU A 64 9.94 4.96 -15.84
CA GLU A 64 11.28 5.30 -15.34
C GLU A 64 12.35 5.31 -16.45
N GLY A 65 12.09 4.63 -17.57
CA GLY A 65 13.10 4.28 -18.58
C GLY A 65 13.27 5.27 -19.74
N GLU A 66 12.20 5.67 -20.44
CA GLU A 66 12.28 6.68 -21.53
C GLU A 66 10.91 6.90 -22.21
N ARG A 67 10.65 8.16 -22.56
CA ARG A 67 9.49 8.73 -23.27
C ARG A 67 9.07 8.08 -24.62
N ASN A 68 9.56 6.92 -25.04
CA ASN A 68 9.32 6.50 -26.42
C ASN A 68 9.47 4.99 -26.71
N ARG A 69 8.54 4.15 -26.26
CA ARG A 69 8.25 2.86 -26.94
C ARG A 69 6.76 2.54 -26.89
N THR A 70 6.23 2.06 -28.00
CA THR A 70 4.83 1.66 -28.18
C THR A 70 4.54 0.47 -27.25
N LEU A 71 3.87 0.73 -26.14
CA LEU A 71 3.60 -0.23 -25.07
C LEU A 71 2.38 -1.11 -25.40
N PRO A 72 2.31 -2.36 -24.89
CA PRO A 72 1.11 -3.19 -24.94
C PRO A 72 -0.05 -2.45 -24.25
N LYS A 73 -1.29 -2.66 -24.73
CA LYS A 73 -2.50 -2.04 -24.15
C LYS A 73 -2.49 -2.17 -22.63
N THR A 74 -2.48 -1.02 -21.97
CA THR A 74 -2.71 -0.89 -20.52
C THR A 74 -4.00 -1.62 -20.17
N PRO A 75 -4.03 -2.46 -19.11
CA PRO A 75 -5.29 -2.84 -18.51
C PRO A 75 -5.96 -1.54 -18.05
N ASP A 76 -7.16 -1.30 -18.53
CA ASP A 76 -7.96 -0.18 -18.06
C ASP A 76 -8.37 -0.43 -16.60
N ALA A 77 -8.66 0.62 -15.85
CA ALA A 77 -9.09 0.53 -14.46
C ALA A 77 -10.32 -0.38 -14.30
N ASP A 78 -11.20 -0.40 -15.30
CA ASP A 78 -12.33 -1.34 -15.41
C ASP A 78 -11.92 -2.81 -15.39
N GLU A 79 -10.88 -3.19 -16.15
CA GLU A 79 -10.40 -4.57 -16.22
C GLU A 79 -9.80 -5.01 -14.88
N LEU A 80 -9.08 -4.08 -14.22
CA LEU A 80 -8.52 -4.32 -12.90
C LEU A 80 -9.63 -4.49 -11.85
N ARG A 81 -10.60 -3.57 -11.83
CA ARG A 81 -11.77 -3.64 -10.93
C ARG A 81 -12.53 -4.94 -11.11
N ALA A 82 -12.81 -5.34 -12.34
CA ALA A 82 -13.54 -6.57 -12.64
C ALA A 82 -12.81 -7.81 -12.11
N LYS A 83 -11.49 -7.89 -12.29
CA LYS A 83 -10.69 -9.01 -11.79
C LYS A 83 -10.59 -9.05 -10.27
N ILE A 84 -10.40 -7.90 -9.62
CA ILE A 84 -10.39 -7.84 -8.15
C ILE A 84 -11.77 -8.20 -7.59
N GLY A 85 -12.85 -7.78 -8.24
CA GLY A 85 -14.22 -8.18 -7.90
C GLY A 85 -14.43 -9.69 -7.97
N GLN A 86 -14.02 -10.33 -9.06
CA GLN A 86 -14.10 -11.80 -9.23
C GLN A 86 -13.35 -12.55 -8.11
N MET A 87 -12.11 -12.13 -7.83
CA MET A 87 -11.32 -12.71 -6.75
C MET A 87 -11.95 -12.53 -5.38
N SER A 88 -12.58 -11.38 -5.15
CA SER A 88 -13.23 -11.07 -3.89
C SER A 88 -14.42 -11.99 -3.62
N ASP A 89 -15.07 -12.52 -4.67
CA ASP A 89 -16.23 -13.40 -4.56
C ASP A 89 -15.89 -14.83 -4.11
N LEU A 90 -14.65 -15.26 -4.30
CA LEU A 90 -14.14 -16.56 -3.87
C LEU A 90 -13.97 -16.67 -2.35
N PHE A 91 -13.95 -15.53 -1.65
CA PHE A 91 -13.81 -15.48 -0.21
C PHE A 91 -15.11 -15.02 0.44
N SER A 92 -15.37 -15.47 1.67
CA SER A 92 -16.51 -14.97 2.45
C SER A 92 -16.33 -13.51 2.87
N GLN A 93 -15.08 -13.04 2.94
CA GLN A 93 -14.69 -11.67 3.25
C GLN A 93 -13.33 -11.36 2.64
N THR A 94 -13.18 -10.19 2.03
CA THR A 94 -11.96 -9.68 1.42
C THR A 94 -11.64 -8.30 1.99
N PHE A 95 -10.41 -8.11 2.48
CA PHE A 95 -9.93 -6.82 2.98
C PHE A 95 -8.96 -6.22 1.97
N ILE A 96 -9.24 -5.01 1.52
CA ILE A 96 -8.37 -4.22 0.65
C ILE A 96 -7.78 -3.10 1.50
N VAL A 97 -6.46 -3.03 1.56
CA VAL A 97 -5.73 -2.01 2.32
C VAL A 97 -4.90 -1.20 1.34
N ILE A 98 -5.09 0.12 1.35
CA ILE A 98 -4.42 1.05 0.46
C ILE A 98 -3.63 2.02 1.31
N ASP A 99 -2.33 2.11 1.05
CA ASP A 99 -1.42 3.00 1.77
C ASP A 99 -0.88 4.07 0.83
N GLY A 100 -0.73 5.29 1.34
CA GLY A 100 -0.24 6.45 0.58
C GLY A 100 -1.20 6.95 -0.50
N LEU A 101 -2.53 6.95 -0.28
CA LEU A 101 -3.47 7.41 -1.31
C LEU A 101 -3.22 8.86 -1.75
N ASP A 102 -2.70 9.71 -0.86
CA ASP A 102 -2.32 11.10 -1.14
C ASP A 102 -1.16 11.25 -2.14
N GLU A 103 -0.45 10.16 -2.46
CA GLU A 103 0.62 10.16 -3.46
C GLU A 103 0.11 10.01 -4.91
N CYS A 104 -1.22 9.98 -5.13
CA CYS A 104 -1.83 9.82 -6.45
C CYS A 104 -1.89 11.11 -7.30
N ASP A 105 -1.31 12.22 -6.83
CA ASP A 105 -1.30 13.53 -7.48
C ASP A 105 -2.72 13.90 -8.01
N ASP A 106 -2.83 14.48 -9.23
CA ASP A 106 -4.09 14.92 -9.85
C ASP A 106 -5.08 13.77 -10.14
N ARG A 107 -4.66 12.50 -10.01
CA ARG A 107 -5.49 11.31 -10.27
C ARG A 107 -6.15 10.74 -9.02
N THR A 108 -5.93 11.37 -7.86
CA THR A 108 -6.50 10.93 -6.58
C THR A 108 -8.02 10.74 -6.67
N GLY A 109 -8.74 11.63 -7.36
CA GLY A 109 -10.19 11.51 -7.58
C GLY A 109 -10.59 10.26 -8.36
N ASP A 110 -9.99 10.01 -9.51
CA ASP A 110 -10.33 8.87 -10.38
C ASP A 110 -10.03 7.52 -9.69
N VAL A 111 -8.91 7.47 -8.96
CA VAL A 111 -8.53 6.30 -8.16
C VAL A 111 -9.56 6.06 -7.06
N MET A 112 -9.98 7.11 -6.36
CA MET A 112 -10.99 7.00 -5.32
C MET A 112 -12.35 6.52 -5.83
N ASP A 113 -12.83 7.09 -6.94
CA ASP A 113 -14.11 6.69 -7.53
C ASP A 113 -14.08 5.21 -7.91
N SER A 114 -12.95 4.74 -8.47
CA SER A 114 -12.72 3.32 -8.77
C SER A 114 -12.74 2.42 -7.53
N LEU A 115 -12.20 2.90 -6.41
CA LEU A 115 -12.12 2.14 -5.15
C LEU A 115 -13.47 2.09 -4.43
N ILE A 116 -14.22 3.18 -4.47
CA ILE A 116 -15.58 3.25 -3.96
C ILE A 116 -16.47 2.29 -4.75
N GLU A 117 -16.39 2.30 -6.08
CA GLU A 117 -17.12 1.36 -6.94
C GLU A 117 -16.77 -0.10 -6.62
N LEU A 118 -15.47 -0.40 -6.41
CA LEU A 118 -15.01 -1.73 -6.07
C LEU A 118 -15.54 -2.19 -4.70
N ALA A 119 -15.54 -1.32 -3.69
CA ALA A 119 -16.09 -1.60 -2.37
C ALA A 119 -17.63 -1.70 -2.40
N GLY A 120 -18.29 -0.94 -3.27
CA GLY A 120 -19.74 -0.95 -3.46
C GLY A 120 -20.26 -2.15 -4.26
N TYR A 121 -19.38 -2.83 -5.02
CA TYR A 121 -19.76 -3.98 -5.84
C TYR A 121 -20.26 -5.17 -5.03
N THR A 122 -19.70 -5.41 -3.83
CA THR A 122 -20.07 -6.54 -2.98
C THR A 122 -19.91 -6.20 -1.51
N THR A 123 -20.81 -6.72 -0.67
CA THR A 123 -20.74 -6.54 0.79
C THR A 123 -19.63 -7.35 1.45
N LYS A 124 -18.99 -8.26 0.69
CA LYS A 124 -17.86 -9.07 1.16
C LYS A 124 -16.54 -8.30 1.15
N VAL A 125 -16.48 -7.12 0.54
CA VAL A 125 -15.27 -6.30 0.49
C VAL A 125 -15.30 -5.28 1.62
N SER A 126 -14.19 -5.15 2.34
CA SER A 126 -13.93 -4.06 3.27
C SER A 126 -12.69 -3.31 2.85
N LEU A 127 -12.80 -2.00 2.71
CA LEU A 127 -11.71 -1.13 2.29
C LEU A 127 -11.17 -0.33 3.48
N ALA A 128 -9.85 -0.33 3.65
CA ALA A 128 -9.14 0.54 4.56
C ALA A 128 -8.14 1.39 3.77
N VAL A 129 -8.17 2.70 3.98
CA VAL A 129 -7.31 3.66 3.29
C VAL A 129 -6.46 4.39 4.32
N PHE A 130 -5.15 4.41 4.06
CA PHE A 130 -4.14 5.12 4.82
C PHE A 130 -3.58 6.22 3.92
N SER A 131 -3.62 7.45 4.42
CA SER A 131 -3.12 8.63 3.70
C SER A 131 -2.85 9.76 4.68
N ARG A 132 -2.06 10.74 4.26
CA ARG A 132 -2.00 12.02 4.96
C ARG A 132 -3.31 12.76 4.79
N LYS A 133 -3.57 13.68 5.73
CA LYS A 133 -4.79 14.51 5.70
C LYS A 133 -4.86 15.33 4.42
N HIS A 134 -5.82 15.01 3.55
CA HIS A 134 -6.04 15.69 2.27
C HIS A 134 -7.54 15.95 2.06
N HIS A 135 -7.90 17.19 1.73
CA HIS A 135 -9.32 17.60 1.63
C HIS A 135 -10.10 16.79 0.59
N ASP A 136 -9.49 16.51 -0.55
CA ASP A 136 -10.12 15.74 -1.63
C ASP A 136 -10.43 14.29 -1.22
N ILE A 137 -9.61 13.72 -0.33
CA ILE A 137 -9.81 12.36 0.19
C ILE A 137 -10.99 12.35 1.16
N GLU A 138 -10.99 13.26 2.13
CA GLU A 138 -12.07 13.38 3.13
C GLU A 138 -13.43 13.68 2.48
N SER A 139 -13.47 14.64 1.56
CA SER A 139 -14.71 15.12 0.94
C SER A 139 -15.42 14.07 0.09
N ARG A 140 -14.71 13.04 -0.36
CA ARG A 140 -15.25 11.94 -1.17
C ARG A 140 -15.49 10.66 -0.38
N LEU A 141 -14.63 10.29 0.58
CA LEU A 141 -14.82 9.05 1.36
C LEU A 141 -15.88 9.17 2.45
N ILE A 142 -15.96 10.32 3.14
CA ILE A 142 -16.90 10.49 4.26
C ILE A 142 -18.37 10.36 3.81
N PRO A 143 -18.80 10.96 2.68
CA PRO A 143 -20.18 10.77 2.18
C PRO A 143 -20.55 9.31 1.89
N GLU A 144 -19.57 8.50 1.48
CA GLU A 144 -19.75 7.07 1.21
C GLU A 144 -19.77 6.20 2.48
N GLY A 145 -19.73 6.82 3.66
CA GLY A 145 -19.84 6.15 4.96
C GLY A 145 -18.51 5.62 5.50
N PHE A 146 -17.37 6.04 4.96
CA PHE A 146 -16.07 5.70 5.52
C PHE A 146 -15.87 6.39 6.88
N GLN A 147 -15.34 5.62 7.84
CA GLN A 147 -14.96 6.15 9.14
C GLN A 147 -13.56 6.79 9.06
N ASP A 148 -13.45 8.05 9.46
CA ASP A 148 -12.16 8.69 9.67
C ASP A 148 -11.54 8.24 10.99
N ILE A 149 -10.30 7.74 10.92
CA ILE A 149 -9.50 7.32 12.07
C ILE A 149 -8.18 8.07 12.02
N SER A 150 -8.08 9.13 12.83
CA SER A 150 -6.85 9.89 12.98
C SER A 150 -5.82 9.09 13.78
N ILE A 151 -4.69 8.77 13.14
CA ILE A 151 -3.53 8.15 13.78
C ILE A 151 -2.44 9.23 13.88
N ALA A 152 -2.20 9.73 15.08
CA ALA A 152 -1.15 10.71 15.36
C ALA A 152 -0.25 10.22 16.49
N ALA A 153 1.07 10.39 16.34
CA ALA A 153 2.01 10.13 17.41
C ALA A 153 1.79 11.17 18.52
N HIS A 154 1.72 10.73 19.78
CA HIS A 154 1.78 11.70 20.87
C HIS A 154 3.20 12.25 20.94
N SER A 155 3.34 13.51 21.37
CA SER A 155 4.64 14.16 21.49
C SER A 155 5.62 13.34 22.34
N ASP A 156 5.12 12.68 23.39
CA ASP A 156 5.93 11.81 24.24
C ASP A 156 6.44 10.56 23.51
N ASP A 157 5.65 9.99 22.59
CA ASP A 157 6.04 8.81 21.79
C ASP A 157 7.17 9.18 20.82
N VAL A 158 7.06 10.34 20.15
CA VAL A 158 8.10 10.86 19.25
C VAL A 158 9.39 11.10 20.04
N ARG A 159 9.29 11.77 21.19
CA ARG A 159 10.47 12.04 22.05
C ARG A 159 11.13 10.75 22.50
N HIS A 160 10.35 9.76 22.92
CA HIS A 160 10.86 8.46 23.34
C HIS A 160 11.54 7.71 22.19
N TYR A 161 10.91 7.68 21.02
CA TYR A 161 11.46 7.05 19.81
C TYR A 161 12.79 7.69 19.39
N VAL A 162 12.83 9.01 19.22
CA VAL A 162 14.05 9.73 18.80
C VAL A 162 15.17 9.54 19.82
N SER A 163 14.86 9.63 21.11
CA SER A 163 15.86 9.41 22.18
C SER A 163 16.45 8.01 22.12
N THR A 164 15.59 6.99 21.96
CA THR A 164 16.00 5.59 21.89
C THR A 164 16.82 5.31 20.63
N GLU A 165 16.39 5.82 19.47
CA GLU A 165 17.05 5.59 18.19
C GLU A 165 18.43 6.27 18.14
N LEU A 166 18.57 7.46 18.74
CA LEU A 166 19.87 8.12 18.91
C LEU A 166 20.82 7.27 19.77
N GLU A 167 20.35 6.71 20.88
CA GLU A 167 21.17 5.84 21.73
C GLU A 167 21.61 4.57 21.00
N VAL A 168 20.70 3.95 20.24
CA VAL A 168 21.00 2.76 19.42
C VAL A 168 22.09 3.07 18.39
N ARG A 169 22.00 4.21 17.69
CA ARG A 169 22.98 4.61 16.65
C ARG A 169 24.34 4.98 17.25
N ILE A 170 24.37 5.59 18.44
CA ILE A 170 25.60 5.85 19.19
C ILE A 170 26.26 4.52 19.60
N GLN A 171 25.50 3.59 20.18
CA GLN A 171 26.02 2.27 20.58
C GLN A 171 26.59 1.49 19.40
N LYS A 172 25.91 1.53 18.24
CA LYS A 172 26.37 0.92 16.99
C LYS A 172 27.52 1.68 16.31
N GLN A 173 28.01 2.78 16.90
CA GLN A 173 29.01 3.68 16.32
C GLN A 173 28.63 4.27 14.95
N GLN A 174 27.34 4.26 14.61
CA GLN A 174 26.79 4.82 13.37
C GLN A 174 26.58 6.34 13.48
N LEU A 175 26.57 6.86 14.70
CA LEU A 175 26.49 8.28 15.01
C LEU A 175 27.47 8.59 16.14
N ARG A 176 28.27 9.65 15.99
CA ARG A 176 29.23 10.09 17.02
C ARG A 176 28.97 11.55 17.34
N PHE A 177 28.63 11.80 18.59
CA PHE A 177 28.55 13.16 19.12
C PHE A 177 29.86 13.49 19.80
N THR A 178 30.50 14.55 19.32
CA THR A 178 31.66 15.15 19.99
C THR A 178 31.21 16.17 21.03
N ASP A 179 30.00 16.71 20.85
CA ASP A 179 29.38 17.74 21.67
C ASP A 179 28.00 17.27 22.15
N MET A 180 27.75 17.42 23.46
CA MET A 180 26.49 17.06 24.09
C MET A 180 25.39 18.10 23.81
N ASP A 181 25.75 19.32 23.44
CA ASP A 181 24.80 20.37 23.09
C ASP A 181 24.15 20.09 21.74
N ILE A 182 24.93 19.57 20.77
CA ILE A 182 24.44 19.11 19.46
C ILE A 182 23.43 17.96 19.62
N ARG A 183 23.63 17.07 20.62
CA ARG A 183 22.67 15.99 20.90
C ARG A 183 21.31 16.56 21.32
N SER A 184 21.32 17.58 22.17
CA SER A 184 20.11 18.24 22.68
C SER A 184 19.39 19.00 21.56
N GLU A 185 20.15 19.71 20.72
CA GLU A 185 19.62 20.46 19.58
C GLU A 185 18.96 19.55 18.53
N ILE A 186 19.55 18.39 18.23
CA ILE A 186 18.96 17.41 17.31
C ILE A 186 17.67 16.82 17.87
N LEU A 187 17.64 16.51 19.17
CA LEU A 187 16.43 16.02 19.83
C LEU A 187 15.29 17.03 19.74
N GLU A 188 15.59 18.30 20.01
CA GLU A 188 14.61 19.39 19.96
C GLU A 188 14.14 19.66 18.53
N THR A 189 15.07 19.73 17.57
CA THR A 189 14.75 19.94 16.16
C THR A 189 13.94 18.80 15.54
N MET A 190 14.29 17.54 15.85
CA MET A 190 13.53 16.38 15.37
C MET A 190 12.15 16.30 16.04
N PHE A 191 12.04 16.68 17.30
CA PHE A 191 10.76 16.75 18.01
C PHE A 191 9.83 17.83 17.44
N GLU A 192 10.32 19.05 17.25
CA GLU A 192 9.54 20.15 16.69
C GLU A 192 9.21 19.91 15.20
N GLY A 193 10.15 19.33 14.45
CA GLY A 193 10.00 19.01 13.04
C GLY A 193 9.03 17.86 12.76
N ALA A 194 8.89 16.91 13.69
CA ALA A 194 8.05 15.73 13.53
C ALA A 194 6.56 16.08 13.37
N LYS A 195 6.06 17.15 14.01
CA LYS A 195 4.64 17.58 13.93
C LYS A 195 3.62 16.42 14.12
N GLY A 196 3.96 15.42 14.93
CA GLY A 196 3.12 14.23 15.17
C GLY A 196 3.24 13.12 14.11
N MET A 197 4.16 13.25 13.14
CA MET A 197 4.55 12.20 12.20
C MET A 197 5.78 11.43 12.72
N PHE A 198 5.85 10.14 12.37
CA PHE A 198 7.01 9.27 12.60
C PHE A 198 8.01 9.34 11.45
#